data_AF-A0A0X3ASH6-F1
#
_entry.id   AF-A0A0X3ASH6-F1
#
_cell.length_a   1.000
_cell.length_b   1.000
_cell.length_c   1.000
_cell.angle_alpha   90.00
_cell.angle_beta   90.00
_cell.angle_gamma   90.00
#
_symmetry.space_group_name_H-M   'P 1'
#
loop_
_entity.id
_entity.type
_entity.pdbx_description
1 polymer ?
#
loop_
_entity_poly.entity_id
_entity_poly.type
_entity_poly.pdbx_seq_one_letter_code
_entity_poly.pdbx_strand_id
1 'polypeptide(L)'
;MITRSVYIGTPSYLKLKDEQVYITEPSTGKTKGKIPIEDLGLLMLDHFQITIFHQLIQKMMGNHVVIISCDALHLPHGIMLPLYGHTEYSERIKNQINISVRLKISFGSKRWKIK
;
A
#
# COMPACT_ATOMS: atom_id res chain seq x y z
N MET A 1 -4.97 -14.49 -6.73
CA MET A 1 -4.49 -13.30 -7.47
C MET A 1 -3.15 -12.89 -6.91
N ILE A 2 -2.16 -12.63 -7.77
CA ILE A 2 -0.85 -12.11 -7.37
C ILE A 2 -0.95 -10.59 -7.40
N THR A 3 -0.87 -9.94 -6.25
CA THR A 3 -0.85 -8.48 -6.16
C THR A 3 0.60 -7.97 -6.22
N ARG A 4 0.82 -6.88 -6.95
CA ARG A 4 2.12 -6.23 -7.12
C ARG A 4 2.33 -5.18 -6.04
N SER A 5 3.56 -5.14 -5.53
CA SER A 5 4.05 -4.06 -4.67
C SER A 5 4.84 -3.08 -5.53
N VAL A 6 4.44 -1.82 -5.53
CA VAL A 6 5.07 -0.76 -6.32
C VAL A 6 5.75 0.23 -5.39
N TYR A 7 7.01 0.53 -5.68
CA TYR A 7 7.82 1.49 -4.95
C TYR A 7 8.12 2.70 -5.83
N ILE A 8 7.90 3.90 -5.28
CA ILE A 8 8.09 5.18 -5.96
C ILE A 8 9.15 6.00 -5.20
N GLY A 9 10.39 5.94 -5.68
CA GLY A 9 11.53 6.69 -5.14
C GLY A 9 11.95 7.92 -5.95
N THR A 10 11.30 8.21 -7.08
CA THR A 10 11.60 9.38 -7.93
C THR A 10 10.48 10.42 -7.87
N PRO A 11 10.77 11.72 -8.12
CA PRO A 11 9.71 12.73 -8.25
C PRO A 11 8.69 12.27 -9.28
N SER A 12 7.41 12.23 -8.92
CA SER A 12 6.38 11.67 -9.79
C SER A 12 4.99 12.22 -9.53
N TYR A 13 4.22 12.30 -10.60
CA TYR A 13 2.80 12.59 -10.59
C TYR A 13 2.03 11.31 -10.86
N LEU A 14 1.21 10.90 -9.89
CA LEU A 14 0.39 9.70 -9.92
C LEU A 14 -1.05 10.09 -10.28
N LYS A 15 -1.45 9.80 -11.51
CA LYS A 15 -2.80 10.11 -12.04
C LYS A 15 -3.59 8.84 -12.27
N LEU A 16 -4.89 8.93 -12.04
CA LEU A 16 -5.85 7.90 -12.46
C LEU A 16 -6.29 8.19 -13.89
N LYS A 17 -6.17 7.21 -14.79
CA LYS A 17 -6.78 7.24 -16.12
C LYS A 17 -7.10 5.81 -16.54
N ASP A 18 -8.28 5.58 -17.10
CA ASP A 18 -8.71 4.26 -17.61
C ASP A 18 -8.53 3.12 -16.58
N GLU A 19 -8.83 3.37 -15.30
CA GLU A 19 -8.67 2.41 -14.18
C GLU A 19 -7.20 1.98 -13.93
N GLN A 20 -6.25 2.73 -14.49
CA GLN A 20 -4.81 2.53 -14.35
C GLN A 20 -4.16 3.72 -13.67
N VAL A 21 -3.12 3.43 -12.89
CA VAL A 21 -2.20 4.41 -12.32
C VAL A 21 -1.17 4.78 -13.38
N TYR A 22 -1.17 6.04 -13.78
CA TYR A 22 -0.16 6.62 -14.66
C TYR A 22 0.90 7.31 -13.81
N ILE A 23 2.15 6.90 -14.00
CA ILE A 23 3.32 7.47 -13.30
C ILE A 23 4.02 8.40 -14.28
N THR A 24 3.94 9.71 -14.05
CA THR A 24 4.55 10.72 -14.91
C THR A 24 5.68 11.43 -14.17
N GLU A 25 6.78 11.68 -14.84
CA GLU A 25 7.90 12.43 -14.27
C GLU A 25 7.66 13.96 -14.39
N PRO A 26 7.83 14.75 -13.31
CA PRO A 26 7.57 16.19 -13.33
C PRO A 26 8.51 16.97 -14.25
N SER A 27 9.78 16.57 -14.35
CA SER A 27 10.81 17.30 -15.10
C SER A 27 10.69 17.12 -16.61
N THR A 28 10.37 15.90 -17.06
CA THR A 28 10.32 15.56 -18.50
C THR A 28 8.91 15.48 -19.06
N GLY A 29 7.88 15.43 -18.19
CA GLY A 29 6.49 15.21 -18.60
C GLY A 29 6.24 13.83 -19.22
N LYS A 30 7.23 12.94 -19.24
CA LYS A 30 7.13 11.60 -19.83
C LYS A 30 6.47 10.64 -18.84
N THR A 31 5.58 9.80 -19.35
CA THR A 31 4.99 8.70 -18.60
C THR A 31 6.00 7.56 -18.49
N LYS A 32 6.47 7.27 -17.26
CA LYS A 32 7.41 6.17 -16.99
C LYS A 32 6.73 4.80 -17.08
N GLY A 33 5.46 4.73 -16.72
CA GLY A 33 4.71 3.48 -16.76
C GLY A 33 3.24 3.65 -16.40
N LYS A 34 2.49 2.58 -16.64
CA LYS A 34 1.08 2.45 -16.27
C LYS A 34 0.86 1.10 -15.58
N ILE A 35 0.05 1.11 -14.52
CA ILE A 35 -0.21 -0.09 -13.70
C ILE A 35 -1.72 -0.15 -13.44
N PRO A 36 -2.41 -1.23 -13.80
CA PRO A 36 -3.83 -1.38 -13.47
C PRO A 36 -4.01 -1.51 -11.95
N ILE A 37 -5.07 -0.90 -11.42
CA ILE A 37 -5.28 -0.82 -9.97
C ILE A 37 -5.61 -2.18 -9.36
N GLU A 38 -6.27 -3.06 -10.13
CA GLU A 38 -6.59 -4.44 -9.71
C GLU A 38 -5.35 -5.30 -9.43
N ASP A 39 -4.24 -5.01 -10.11
CA ASP A 39 -2.97 -5.71 -9.90
C ASP A 39 -2.16 -5.11 -8.74
N LEU A 40 -2.60 -3.98 -8.18
CA LEU A 40 -1.85 -3.28 -7.14
C LEU A 40 -2.27 -3.81 -5.75
N GLY A 41 -1.31 -4.25 -4.95
CA GLY A 41 -1.56 -4.60 -3.54
C GLY A 41 -1.03 -3.55 -2.57
N LEU A 42 0.11 -2.94 -2.93
CA LEU A 42 0.83 -2.02 -2.08
C LEU A 42 1.50 -0.95 -2.92
N LEU A 43 1.38 0.30 -2.48
CA LEU A 43 2.08 1.46 -3.02
C LEU A 43 2.94 2.10 -1.94
N MET A 44 4.25 2.10 -2.13
CA MET A 44 5.20 2.74 -1.23
C MET A 44 5.66 4.07 -1.83
N LEU A 45 5.31 5.15 -1.15
CA LEU A 45 5.66 6.53 -1.47
C LEU A 45 6.89 6.90 -0.65
N ASP A 46 8.02 7.07 -1.31
CA ASP A 46 9.30 7.27 -0.61
C ASP A 46 9.91 8.65 -0.84
N HIS A 47 9.59 9.28 -1.97
CA HIS A 47 10.10 10.60 -2.26
C HIS A 47 9.14 11.72 -1.81
N PHE A 48 9.70 12.76 -1.20
CA PHE A 48 8.96 14.00 -0.88
C PHE A 48 8.23 14.66 -2.06
N GLN A 49 8.74 14.55 -3.28
CA GLN A 49 8.18 15.21 -4.46
C GLN A 49 7.24 14.27 -5.23
N ILE A 50 6.34 13.61 -4.51
CA ILE A 50 5.27 12.81 -5.12
C ILE A 50 3.96 13.57 -5.00
N THR A 51 3.26 13.71 -6.12
CA THR A 51 1.89 14.25 -6.13
C THR A 51 0.93 13.14 -6.49
N ILE A 52 -0.02 12.89 -5.60
CA ILE A 52 -1.08 11.91 -5.80
C ILE A 52 -2.44 12.63 -5.82
N PHE A 53 -3.28 12.27 -6.79
CA PHE A 53 -4.63 12.82 -6.87
C PHE A 53 -5.56 12.10 -5.88
N HIS A 54 -6.45 12.84 -5.22
CA HIS A 54 -7.39 12.27 -4.25
C HIS A 54 -8.28 11.16 -4.84
N GLN A 55 -8.71 11.31 -6.09
CA GLN A 55 -9.49 10.28 -6.79
C GLN A 55 -8.73 8.95 -6.89
N LEU A 56 -7.40 9.01 -7.06
CA LEU A 56 -6.57 7.80 -7.12
C LEU A 56 -6.52 7.11 -5.76
N ILE A 57 -6.39 7.88 -4.68
CA ILE A 57 -6.47 7.37 -3.30
C ILE A 57 -7.80 6.66 -3.06
N GLN A 58 -8.93 7.29 -3.40
CA GLN A 58 -10.27 6.70 -3.27
C GLN A 58 -10.37 5.36 -4.00
N LYS A 59 -9.87 5.32 -5.25
CA LYS A 59 -9.93 4.11 -6.08
C LYS A 59 -9.02 3.00 -5.58
N MET A 60 -7.83 3.35 -5.09
CA MET A 60 -6.90 2.41 -4.44
C MET A 60 -7.51 1.79 -3.19
N MET A 61 -8.12 2.60 -2.31
CA MET A 61 -8.78 2.11 -1.10
C MET A 61 -9.94 1.14 -1.42
N GLY A 62 -10.75 1.46 -2.44
CA GLY A 62 -11.83 0.58 -2.90
C GLY A 62 -11.35 -0.78 -3.44
N ASN A 63 -10.10 -0.86 -3.89
CA ASN A 63 -9.47 -2.10 -4.37
C ASN A 63 -8.54 -2.74 -3.31
N HIS A 64 -8.66 -2.35 -2.05
CA HIS A 64 -7.86 -2.87 -0.94
C HIS A 64 -6.34 -2.66 -1.09
N VAL A 65 -5.93 -1.64 -1.84
CA VAL A 65 -4.53 -1.24 -1.96
C VAL A 65 -4.08 -0.54 -0.69
N VAL A 66 -2.94 -0.98 -0.16
CA VAL A 66 -2.28 -0.34 0.99
C VAL A 66 -1.35 0.76 0.49
N ILE A 67 -1.47 1.97 1.04
CA ILE A 67 -0.53 3.06 0.74
C ILE A 67 0.39 3.27 1.94
N ILE A 68 1.69 3.24 1.72
CA ILE A 68 2.73 3.48 2.73
C ILE A 68 3.43 4.79 2.37
N SER A 69 3.53 5.70 3.33
CA SER A 69 4.33 6.92 3.22
C SER A 69 5.61 6.76 4.03
N CYS A 70 6.75 7.06 3.43
CA CYS A 70 8.04 7.01 4.10
C CYS A 70 8.46 8.40 4.57
N ASP A 71 9.36 8.44 5.55
CA ASP A 71 10.00 9.66 6.04
C ASP A 71 11.29 10.00 5.29
N ALA A 72 12.03 10.98 5.81
CA ALA A 72 13.30 11.42 5.24
C ALA A 72 14.45 10.41 5.31
N LEU A 73 14.31 9.37 6.13
CA LEU A 73 15.27 8.28 6.22
C LEU A 73 14.86 7.09 5.34
N HIS A 74 13.86 7.28 4.48
CA HIS A 74 13.28 6.23 3.64
C HIS A 74 12.65 5.09 4.45
N LEU A 75 12.21 5.39 5.68
CA LEU A 75 11.56 4.44 6.57
C LEU A 75 10.04 4.61 6.52
N PRO A 76 9.24 3.53 6.50
CA PRO A 76 7.79 3.60 6.60
C PRO A 76 7.34 4.39 7.83
N HIS A 77 6.76 5.56 7.60
CA HIS A 77 6.33 6.49 8.66
C HIS A 77 4.82 6.46 8.86
N GLY A 78 4.07 6.27 7.78
CA GLY A 78 2.62 6.24 7.80
C GLY A 78 2.07 5.16 6.90
N ILE A 79 0.91 4.63 7.28
CA ILE A 79 0.15 3.69 6.47
C ILE A 79 -1.29 4.17 6.36
N MET A 80 -1.83 4.15 5.16
CA MET A 80 -3.25 4.36 4.90
C MET A 80 -3.87 3.01 4.58
N LEU A 81 -4.74 2.56 5.48
CA LEU A 81 -5.46 1.30 5.39
C LEU A 81 -6.95 1.56 5.12
N PRO A 82 -7.59 0.77 4.24
CA PRO A 82 -9.03 0.84 4.05
C PRO A 82 -9.75 0.42 5.34
N LEU A 83 -10.70 1.24 5.81
CA LEU A 83 -11.45 0.96 7.04
C LEU A 83 -12.61 -0.03 6.84
N TYR A 84 -13.11 -0.17 5.61
CA TYR A 84 -14.22 -1.03 5.27
C TYR A 84 -13.84 -1.95 4.11
N GLY A 85 -14.52 -3.09 4.04
CA GLY A 85 -14.35 -4.09 2.99
C GLY A 85 -15.46 -5.12 3.04
N HIS A 86 -15.37 -6.17 2.21
CA HIS A 86 -16.35 -7.25 2.21
C HIS A 86 -16.32 -8.07 3.52
N THR A 87 -17.30 -8.96 3.70
CA THR A 87 -17.47 -9.78 4.90
C THR A 87 -16.17 -10.48 5.35
N GLU A 88 -15.36 -10.97 4.41
CA GLU A 88 -14.04 -11.55 4.69
C GLU A 88 -13.08 -10.60 5.42
N TYR A 89 -13.09 -9.31 5.07
CA TYR A 89 -12.24 -8.31 5.73
C TYR A 89 -12.63 -8.16 7.20
N SER A 90 -13.92 -8.02 7.49
CA SER A 90 -14.42 -7.94 8.87
C SER A 90 -14.13 -9.21 9.67
N GLU A 91 -14.25 -10.40 9.06
CA GLU A 91 -13.88 -11.66 9.70
C GLU A 91 -12.38 -11.74 10.02
N ARG A 92 -11.51 -11.32 9.08
CA ARG A 92 -10.06 -11.26 9.30
C ARG A 92 -9.70 -10.33 10.45
N ILE A 93 -10.30 -9.13 10.51
CA ILE A 93 -10.07 -8.17 11.60
C ILE A 93 -10.56 -8.76 12.93
N LYS A 94 -11.76 -9.36 12.98
CA LYS A 94 -12.28 -10.02 14.20
C LYS A 94 -11.34 -11.13 14.68
N ASN A 95 -10.86 -11.97 13.76
CA ASN A 95 -9.91 -13.04 14.07
C ASN A 95 -8.58 -12.48 14.58
N GLN A 96 -8.05 -11.41 13.99
CA GLN A 96 -6.83 -10.75 14.44
C GLN A 96 -6.97 -10.16 15.86
N ILE A 97 -8.11 -9.53 16.16
CA ILE A 97 -8.40 -8.97 17.48
C ILE A 97 -8.57 -10.09 18.52
N ASN A 98 -9.24 -11.18 18.16
CA ASN A 98 -9.59 -12.26 19.09
C ASN A 98 -8.50 -13.35 19.21
N ILE A 99 -7.27 -13.07 18.75
CA ILE A 99 -6.15 -14.01 18.91
C ILE A 99 -5.89 -14.25 20.39
N SER A 100 -5.85 -15.53 20.80
CA SER A 100 -5.53 -15.89 22.18
C SER A 100 -4.11 -15.45 22.57
N VAL A 101 -3.94 -15.08 23.84
CA VAL A 101 -2.63 -14.73 24.41
C VAL A 101 -1.60 -15.85 24.21
N ARG A 102 -2.01 -17.12 24.35
CA ARG A 102 -1.12 -18.28 24.16
C ARG A 102 -0.61 -18.39 22.72
N LEU A 103 -1.47 -18.14 21.72
CA LEU A 103 -1.06 -18.07 20.30
C LEU A 103 -0.12 -16.88 20.06
N LYS A 104 -0.42 -15.71 20.61
CA LYS A 104 0.42 -14.51 20.48
C LYS A 104 1.85 -14.75 21.01
N ILE A 105 1.97 -15.37 22.18
CA ILE A 105 3.27 -15.71 22.79
C ILE A 105 3.98 -16.83 22.01
N SER A 106 3.25 -17.83 21.52
CA SER A 106 3.85 -18.92 20.73
C SER A 106 4.45 -18.43 19.41
N PHE A 107 3.74 -17.57 18.68
CA PHE A 107 4.27 -16.94 17.46
C PHE A 107 5.46 -16.03 17.74
N GLY A 108 5.39 -15.25 18.83
CA GLY A 108 6.53 -14.46 19.31
C GLY A 108 7.75 -15.34 19.56
N SER A 109 7.67 -16.29 20.49
CA SER A 109 8.78 -17.14 20.91
C SER A 109 9.40 -17.99 19.78
N LYS A 110 8.63 -18.45 18.79
CA LYS A 110 9.17 -19.14 17.61
C LYS A 110 10.00 -18.20 16.72
N ARG A 111 9.65 -16.91 16.63
CA ARG A 111 10.41 -15.89 15.87
C ARG A 111 11.80 -15.64 16.46
N TRP A 112 11.95 -15.74 17.78
CA TRP A 112 13.23 -15.55 18.48
C TRP A 112 14.14 -16.78 18.44
N LYS A 113 13.61 -17.97 18.12
CA LYS A 113 14.39 -19.21 18.02
C LYS A 113 14.99 -19.48 16.63
N ILE A 114 14.69 -18.63 15.65
CA ILE A 114 15.19 -18.76 14.25
C ILE A 114 16.26 -17.68 13.96
N LYS A 115 16.87 -17.10 15.00
CA LYS A 115 18.06 -16.25 14.89
C LYS A 115 19.24 -16.96 15.51
#